data_AF-A0A3D2UYP7-F1
#
_entry.id   AF-A0A3D2UYP7-F1
#
_cell.length_a   1.000
_cell.length_b   1.000
_cell.length_c   1.000
_cell.angle_alpha   90.00
_cell.angle_beta   90.00
_cell.angle_gamma   90.00
#
_symmetry.space_group_name_H-M   'P 1'
#
loop_
_entity.id
_entity.type
_entity.pdbx_description
1 polymer ?
#
loop_
_entity_poly.entity_id
_entity_poly.type
_entity_poly.pdbx_seq_one_letter_code
_entity_poly.pdbx_strand_id
1 'polypeptide(L)'
;MHEYKFRRPFEEFKGNTKAAIKRAYTDYRIVSESVFSTKDLKGVKIKERFIDKVGKNARRQTYFFHGLNKKNVAVVCQAAIKTRAALDDIFDEIAASLISK
;
A
#
# COMPACT_ATOMS: atom_id res chain seq x y z
N MET A 1 -3.13 -31.29 5.17
CA MET A 1 -3.55 -29.88 5.14
C MET A 1 -2.44 -29.06 5.82
N HIS A 2 -1.61 -28.35 5.07
CA HIS A 2 -0.49 -27.55 5.62
C HIS A 2 -0.91 -26.08 5.68
N GLU A 3 -1.05 -25.54 6.89
CA GLU A 3 -1.24 -24.12 7.13
C GLU A 3 -0.01 -23.34 6.67
N TYR A 4 -0.19 -22.45 5.69
CA TYR A 4 0.87 -21.58 5.19
C TYR A 4 1.16 -20.48 6.23
N LYS A 5 2.23 -20.66 7.01
CA LYS A 5 2.75 -19.63 7.95
C LYS A 5 3.43 -18.50 7.18
N PHE A 6 2.82 -17.32 7.16
CA PHE A 6 3.27 -16.05 6.55
C PHE A 6 4.56 -15.43 7.15
N ARG A 7 5.56 -16.21 7.59
CA ARG A 7 6.40 -15.72 8.70
C ARG A 7 7.70 -14.98 8.41
N ARG A 8 8.23 -14.83 7.18
CA ARG A 8 9.45 -14.00 6.98
C ARG A 8 9.48 -13.12 5.72
N PRO A 9 9.24 -13.61 4.49
CA PRO A 9 9.50 -12.81 3.29
C PRO A 9 8.52 -11.65 3.07
N PHE A 10 7.26 -11.80 3.49
CA PHE A 10 6.21 -10.79 3.27
C PHE A 10 6.29 -9.63 4.26
N GLU A 11 6.45 -9.92 5.55
CA GLU A 11 6.64 -8.90 6.57
C GLU A 11 7.95 -8.14 6.38
N GLU A 12 9.02 -8.84 5.97
CA GLU A 12 10.28 -8.20 5.60
C GLU A 12 10.13 -7.32 4.34
N PHE A 13 9.44 -7.79 3.30
CA PHE A 13 9.14 -6.99 2.12
C PHE A 13 8.37 -5.70 2.47
N LYS A 14 7.32 -5.82 3.29
CA LYS A 14 6.53 -4.67 3.76
C LYS A 14 7.39 -3.72 4.60
N GLY A 15 8.17 -4.25 5.53
CA GLY A 15 9.08 -3.49 6.39
C GLY A 15 10.15 -2.73 5.61
N ASN A 16 10.82 -3.40 4.67
CA ASN A 16 11.83 -2.81 3.80
C ASN A 16 11.24 -1.71 2.92
N THR A 17 10.03 -1.92 2.39
CA THR A 17 9.33 -0.92 1.59
C THR A 17 9.02 0.33 2.42
N LYS A 18 8.46 0.17 3.63
CA LYS A 18 8.21 1.28 4.56
C LYS A 18 9.50 2.05 4.90
N ALA A 19 10.57 1.33 5.24
CA ALA A 19 11.85 1.95 5.58
C ALA A 19 12.44 2.73 4.39
N ALA A 20 12.33 2.21 3.17
CA ALA A 20 12.75 2.89 1.96
C ALA A 20 11.98 4.20 1.73
N ILE A 21 10.65 4.18 1.89
CA ILE A 21 9.79 5.37 1.71
C ILE A 21 10.10 6.42 2.79
N LYS A 22 10.23 6.00 4.06
CA LYS A 22 10.58 6.89 5.16
C LYS A 22 11.92 7.60 4.94
N ARG A 23 12.90 6.94 4.30
CA ARG A 23 14.18 7.56 3.93
C ARG A 23 14.08 8.50 2.73
N ALA A 24 13.13 8.25 1.83
CA ALA A 24 13.00 8.99 0.58
C ALA A 24 12.19 10.29 0.69
N TYR A 25 11.31 10.41 1.70
CA TYR A 25 10.38 11.53 1.83
C TYR A 25 10.39 12.18 3.21
N THR A 26 10.24 13.50 3.24
CA THR A 26 10.22 14.33 4.45
C THR A 26 8.83 14.28 5.12
N ASP A 27 8.79 14.37 6.45
CA ASP A 27 7.56 14.26 7.27
C ASP A 27 6.70 13.03 6.92
N TYR A 28 7.35 11.91 6.58
CA TYR A 28 6.66 10.66 6.32
C TYR A 28 5.93 10.15 7.58
N ARG A 29 4.62 9.91 7.45
CA ARG A 29 3.78 9.32 8.48
C ARG A 29 2.83 8.28 7.90
N ILE A 30 2.65 7.20 8.64
CA ILE A 30 1.58 6.23 8.41
C ILE A 30 0.31 6.79 9.07
N VAL A 31 -0.73 6.98 8.27
CA VAL A 31 -2.05 7.42 8.73
C VAL A 31 -2.85 6.23 9.27
N SER A 32 -2.82 5.10 8.55
CA SER A 32 -3.47 3.87 8.99
C SER A 32 -2.87 2.65 8.31
N GLU A 33 -2.93 1.50 8.99
CA GLU A 33 -2.65 0.18 8.42
C GLU A 33 -3.87 -0.71 8.66
N SER A 34 -4.36 -1.36 7.62
CA SER A 34 -5.59 -2.16 7.66
C SER A 34 -5.47 -3.36 6.74
N VAL A 35 -6.25 -4.41 6.99
CA VAL A 35 -6.37 -5.54 6.07
C VAL A 35 -7.32 -5.14 4.94
N PHE A 36 -7.00 -5.53 3.71
CA PHE A 36 -7.97 -5.48 2.61
C PHE A 36 -8.17 -6.90 2.05
N SER A 37 -9.37 -7.17 1.55
CA SER A 37 -9.70 -8.44 0.93
C SER A 37 -10.57 -8.15 -0.29
N THR A 38 -10.19 -8.74 -1.42
CA THR A 38 -11.07 -8.91 -2.58
C THR A 38 -11.54 -10.36 -2.62
N LYS A 39 -12.30 -10.74 -3.65
CA LYS A 39 -12.76 -12.12 -3.86
C LYS A 39 -11.59 -13.12 -3.93
N ASP A 40 -10.48 -12.70 -4.55
CA ASP A 40 -9.38 -13.60 -4.89
C ASP A 40 -8.09 -13.33 -4.10
N LEU A 41 -7.96 -12.15 -3.48
CA LEU A 41 -6.73 -11.73 -2.79
C LEU A 41 -7.01 -11.15 -1.40
N LYS A 42 -6.11 -11.45 -0.46
CA LYS A 42 -6.07 -10.84 0.87
C LYS A 42 -4.70 -10.21 1.08
N GLY A 43 -4.68 -9.03 1.68
CA GLY A 43 -3.46 -8.26 1.84
C GLY A 43 -3.55 -7.18 2.91
N VAL A 44 -2.53 -6.31 2.93
CA VAL A 44 -2.40 -5.19 3.84
C VAL A 44 -2.42 -3.89 3.05
N LYS A 45 -3.24 -2.95 3.49
CA LYS A 45 -3.39 -1.61 2.93
C LYS A 45 -2.84 -0.59 3.92
N ILE A 46 -1.96 0.29 3.44
CA ILE A 46 -1.29 1.30 4.25
C ILE A 46 -1.55 2.66 3.65
N LYS A 47 -2.13 3.55 4.47
CA LYS A 47 -2.34 4.96 4.12
C LYS A 47 -1.18 5.77 4.69
N GLU A 48 -0.58 6.58 3.84
CA GLU A 48 0.67 7.27 4.08
C GLU A 48 0.52 8.74 3.68
N ARG A 49 1.18 9.62 4.43
CA ARG A 49 1.31 11.04 4.08
C ARG A 49 2.75 11.46 4.20
N PHE A 50 3.19 12.37 3.34
CA PHE A 50 4.54 12.93 3.37
C PHE A 50 4.58 14.23 2.56
N ILE A 51 5.70 14.94 2.64
CA ILE A 51 6.06 16.03 1.74
C ILE A 51 6.84 15.42 0.57
N ASP A 52 6.32 15.57 -0.64
CA ASP A 52 6.95 15.08 -1.86
C ASP A 52 8.23 15.88 -2.19
N LYS A 53 8.96 15.42 -3.22
CA LYS A 53 10.22 16.05 -3.63
C LYS A 53 10.04 17.49 -4.17
N VAL A 54 8.81 17.91 -4.47
CA VAL A 54 8.50 19.28 -4.92
C VAL A 54 7.91 20.13 -3.79
N GLY A 55 8.05 19.69 -2.53
CA GLY A 55 7.63 20.43 -1.34
C GLY A 55 6.12 20.42 -1.10
N LYS A 56 5.36 19.55 -1.77
CA LYS A 56 3.90 19.47 -1.63
C LYS A 56 3.51 18.30 -0.75
N ASN A 57 2.49 18.54 0.07
CA ASN A 57 1.80 17.49 0.81
C ASN A 57 1.22 16.46 -0.16
N ALA A 58 1.56 15.18 0.03
CA ALA A 58 1.11 14.07 -0.78
C ALA A 58 0.49 12.97 0.09
N ARG A 59 -0.58 12.35 -0.43
CA ARG A 59 -1.19 11.13 0.11
C ARG A 59 -0.78 9.97 -0.77
N ARG A 60 -0.51 8.85 -0.13
CA ARG A 60 -0.18 7.58 -0.77
C ARG A 60 -0.94 6.45 -0.10
N GLN A 61 -1.40 5.51 -0.90
CA GLN A 61 -1.98 4.25 -0.44
C GLN A 61 -1.20 3.11 -1.08
N THR A 62 -0.62 2.25 -0.24
CA THR A 62 0.13 1.09 -0.70
C THR A 62 -0.59 -0.20 -0.30
N TYR A 63 -0.80 -1.09 -1.27
CA TYR A 63 -1.48 -2.37 -1.12
C TYR A 63 -0.47 -3.50 -1.29
N PHE A 64 -0.26 -4.27 -0.23
CA PHE A 64 0.64 -5.41 -0.19
C PHE A 64 -0.15 -6.70 -0.21
N PHE A 65 0.15 -7.63 -1.12
CA PHE A 65 -0.49 -8.93 -1.20
C PHE A 65 0.40 -9.97 -1.90
N HIS A 66 0.00 -11.23 -1.88
CA HIS A 66 0.64 -12.26 -2.71
C HIS A 66 -0.12 -12.41 -4.03
N GLY A 67 0.57 -12.31 -5.16
CA GLY A 67 -0.01 -12.66 -6.45
C GLY A 67 -0.18 -14.18 -6.62
N LEU A 68 -0.81 -14.59 -7.73
CA LEU A 68 -1.13 -15.99 -8.06
C LEU A 68 0.06 -16.97 -7.97
N ASN A 69 1.29 -16.48 -8.16
CA ASN A 69 2.53 -17.28 -8.07
C ASN A 69 3.27 -17.14 -6.73
N LYS A 70 2.57 -16.78 -5.64
CA LYS A 70 3.15 -16.50 -4.31
C LYS A 70 4.20 -15.37 -4.28
N LYS A 71 4.32 -14.60 -5.36
CA LYS A 71 5.20 -13.43 -5.42
C LYS A 71 4.62 -12.31 -4.57
N ASN A 72 5.47 -11.62 -3.83
CA ASN A 72 5.09 -10.41 -3.11
C ASN A 72 4.81 -9.29 -4.12
N VAL A 73 3.64 -8.66 -4.01
CA VAL A 73 3.22 -7.56 -4.87
C VAL A 73 2.90 -6.36 -4.00
N ALA A 74 3.31 -5.18 -4.46
CA ALA A 74 2.90 -3.90 -3.91
C ALA A 74 2.30 -3.02 -5.02
N VAL A 75 1.06 -2.57 -4.86
CA VAL A 75 0.43 -1.56 -5.71
C VAL A 75 0.45 -0.22 -4.97
N VAL A 76 0.80 0.85 -5.66
CA VAL A 76 0.95 2.18 -5.05
C VAL A 76 0.10 3.19 -5.79
N CYS A 77 -0.82 3.83 -5.07
CA CYS A 77 -1.56 4.98 -5.55
C CYS A 77 -1.06 6.23 -4.81
N GLN A 78 -0.77 7.32 -5.52
CA GLN A 78 -0.27 8.56 -4.93
C GLN A 78 -0.90 9.77 -5.59
N ALA A 79 -1.29 10.77 -4.79
CA ALA A 79 -1.80 12.05 -5.27
C ALA A 79 -1.40 13.20 -4.34
N ALA A 80 -1.36 14.42 -4.89
CA ALA A 80 -1.14 15.63 -4.11
C ALA A 80 -2.38 16.01 -3.28
N ILE A 81 -2.19 16.46 -2.03
CA ILE A 81 -3.25 16.73 -1.03
C ILE A 81 -4.05 18.02 -1.33
N LYS A 82 -3.75 18.77 -2.40
CA LYS A 82 -4.54 19.96 -2.75
C LYS A 82 -6.02 19.64 -3.01
N THR A 83 -6.36 18.38 -3.27
CA THR A 83 -7.73 17.92 -3.49
C THR A 83 -8.43 17.60 -2.16
N ARG A 84 -9.55 18.29 -1.88
CA ARG A 84 -10.51 17.93 -0.81
C ARG A 84 -11.24 16.59 -1.07
N ALA A 85 -10.93 15.92 -2.18
CA ALA A 85 -11.63 14.72 -2.62
C ALA A 85 -11.32 13.51 -1.72
N ALA A 86 -12.32 12.65 -1.54
CA ALA A 86 -12.16 11.33 -0.96
C ALA A 86 -11.38 10.45 -1.95
N LEU A 87 -10.04 10.53 -1.89
CA LEU A 87 -9.14 9.75 -2.75
C LEU A 87 -9.11 8.27 -2.38
N ASP A 88 -9.51 7.94 -1.15
CA ASP A 88 -9.43 6.58 -0.62
C ASP A 88 -10.29 5.62 -1.43
N ASP A 89 -11.53 6.00 -1.76
CA ASP A 89 -12.46 5.18 -2.56
C ASP A 89 -11.94 5.00 -4.00
N ILE A 90 -11.43 6.06 -4.62
CA ILE A 90 -10.84 6.02 -5.96
C ILE A 90 -9.62 5.10 -5.97
N PHE A 91 -8.75 5.20 -4.97
CA PHE A 91 -7.59 4.34 -4.86
C PHE A 91 -7.99 2.89 -4.62
N ASP A 92 -9.03 2.64 -3.82
CA ASP A 92 -9.54 1.28 -3.56
C ASP A 92 -10.14 0.68 -4.83
N GLU A 93 -10.88 1.45 -5.63
CA GLU A 93 -11.44 1.04 -6.93
C GLU A 93 -10.33 0.70 -7.95
N ILE A 94 -9.33 1.57 -8.09
CA ILE A 94 -8.17 1.32 -8.98
C ILE A 94 -7.45 0.04 -8.55
N ALA A 95 -7.15 -0.12 -7.26
CA ALA A 95 -6.47 -1.31 -6.77
C ALA A 95 -7.31 -2.56 -6.97
N ALA A 96 -8.62 -2.49 -6.72
CA ALA A 96 -9.54 -3.60 -6.95
C ALA A 96 -9.55 -4.02 -8.42
N SER A 97 -9.66 -3.08 -9.36
CA SER A 97 -9.68 -3.37 -10.82
C SER A 97 -8.42 -4.06 -11.34
N LEU A 98 -7.27 -3.81 -10.73
CA LEU A 98 -6.00 -4.44 -11.10
C LEU A 98 -5.88 -5.86 -10.52
N ILE A 99 -6.58 -6.12 -9.43
CA ILE A 99 -6.53 -7.35 -8.63
C ILE A 99 -7.60 -8.35 -9.06
N SER A 100 -8.81 -7.87 -9.40
CA SER A 100 -9.91 -8.71 -9.87
C SER A 100 -9.80 -8.94 -11.37
N LYS A 101 -9.43 -10.14 -11.78
CA LYS A 101 -9.64 -10.66 -13.14
C LYS A 101 -10.28 -12.03 -13.05
#